data_AF-A0A8H2PIX3-F1
#
_entry.id   AF-A0A8H2PIX3-F1
#
_cell.length_a   1.000
_cell.length_b   1.000
_cell.length_c   1.000
_cell.angle_alpha   90.00
_cell.angle_beta   90.00
_cell.angle_gamma   90.00
#
_symmetry.space_group_name_H-M   'P 1'
#
loop_
_entity.id
_entity.type
_entity.pdbx_description
1 polymer ?
#
loop_
_entity_poly.entity_id
_entity_poly.type
_entity_poly.pdbx_seq_one_letter_code
_entity_poly.pdbx_strand_id
1 'polypeptide(L)'
;ADELDCVSSNEQVAVFDAARQGLVAEVSLRNSPSVLGWPSVSSDWVRPGIMLYGATPFGEDQALAARLQPVMTLESKVICVRELPAGEPVGYGARFITPKPMRIGVVATGYADGYPRHAPTGTPVLVAGQRSQLLGRVSMDML
;
A
#
# COMPACT_ATOMS: atom_id res chain seq x y z
N ALA A 1 -4.97 -9.37 -14.40
CA ALA A 1 -4.77 -10.82 -14.18
C ALA A 1 -4.96 -11.20 -12.71
N ASP A 2 -4.47 -10.38 -11.77
CA ASP A 2 -4.51 -10.64 -10.33
C ASP A 2 -5.73 -10.00 -9.62
N GLU A 3 -6.62 -9.33 -10.36
CA GLU A 3 -7.93 -8.86 -9.88
C GLU A 3 -8.94 -10.03 -9.84
N LEU A 4 -9.78 -10.10 -8.80
CA LEU A 4 -10.63 -11.29 -8.54
C LEU A 4 -11.69 -11.53 -9.63
N ASP A 5 -12.09 -10.48 -10.34
CA ASP A 5 -13.06 -10.50 -11.44
C ASP A 5 -12.41 -10.73 -12.82
N CYS A 6 -11.08 -10.80 -12.89
CA CYS A 6 -10.36 -10.92 -14.14
C CYS A 6 -10.28 -12.38 -14.64
N VAL A 7 -10.81 -12.64 -15.83
CA VAL A 7 -10.75 -13.97 -16.47
C VAL A 7 -9.34 -14.40 -16.88
N SER A 8 -8.40 -13.46 -17.00
CA SER A 8 -7.06 -13.72 -17.54
C SER A 8 -6.28 -14.76 -16.74
N SER A 9 -6.53 -14.91 -15.44
CA SER A 9 -5.91 -15.98 -14.63
C SER A 9 -6.26 -17.38 -15.18
N ASN A 10 -7.51 -17.61 -15.59
CA ASN A 10 -7.92 -18.89 -16.16
C ASN A 10 -7.32 -19.10 -17.56
N GLU A 11 -7.23 -18.05 -18.37
CA GLU A 11 -6.62 -18.11 -19.70
C GLU A 11 -5.12 -18.44 -19.61
N GLN A 12 -4.41 -17.82 -18.66
CA GLN A 12 -2.99 -18.08 -18.40
C GLN A 12 -2.76 -19.53 -17.96
N VAL A 13 -3.60 -20.06 -17.07
CA VAL A 13 -3.53 -21.46 -16.63
C VAL A 13 -3.77 -22.40 -17.79
N ALA A 14 -4.77 -22.15 -18.63
CA ALA A 14 -5.06 -22.98 -19.81
C ALA A 14 -3.88 -22.99 -20.80
N VAL A 15 -3.26 -21.84 -21.06
CA VAL A 15 -2.07 -21.75 -21.91
C VAL A 15 -0.89 -22.52 -21.31
N PHE A 16 -0.65 -22.39 -20.00
CA PHE A 16 0.42 -23.11 -19.31
C PHE A 16 0.22 -24.63 -19.35
N ASP A 17 -1.00 -25.11 -19.06
CA ASP A 17 -1.32 -26.53 -19.06
C ASP A 17 -1.20 -27.15 -20.46
N ALA A 18 -1.62 -26.43 -21.50
CA ALA A 18 -1.43 -26.85 -22.88
C ALA A 18 0.07 -26.92 -23.25
N ALA A 19 0.86 -25.92 -22.87
CA ALA A 19 2.28 -25.85 -23.19
C ALA A 19 3.12 -26.94 -22.49
N ARG A 20 2.73 -27.37 -21.29
CA ARG A 20 3.46 -28.40 -20.54
C ARG A 20 3.01 -29.83 -20.83
N GLN A 21 2.06 -30.03 -21.74
CA GLN A 21 1.46 -31.35 -21.98
C GLN A 21 2.55 -32.39 -22.27
N GLY A 22 2.53 -33.50 -21.53
CA GLY A 22 3.51 -34.59 -21.66
C GLY A 22 4.81 -34.40 -20.87
N LEU A 23 5.00 -33.27 -20.18
CA LEU A 23 6.11 -33.06 -19.27
C LEU A 23 5.77 -33.57 -17.86
N VAL A 24 6.71 -34.30 -17.26
CA VAL A 24 6.65 -34.73 -15.85
C VAL A 24 7.64 -33.90 -15.05
N ALA A 25 7.15 -32.79 -14.50
CA ALA A 25 7.91 -31.87 -13.67
C ALA A 25 6.97 -31.19 -12.67
N GLU A 26 7.51 -30.74 -11.55
CA GLU A 26 6.78 -29.91 -10.59
C GLU A 26 6.42 -28.55 -11.22
N VAL A 27 5.29 -27.99 -10.80
CA VAL A 27 4.75 -26.74 -11.33
C VAL A 27 4.64 -25.67 -10.25
N SER A 28 4.89 -24.41 -10.65
CA SER A 28 4.75 -23.25 -9.77
C SER A 28 4.05 -22.12 -10.50
N LEU A 29 2.79 -21.85 -10.13
CA LEU A 29 1.98 -20.80 -10.76
C LEU A 29 1.55 -19.73 -9.75
N ARG A 30 1.25 -20.12 -8.51
CA ARG A 30 0.52 -19.26 -7.58
C ARG A 30 1.42 -18.28 -6.82
N ASN A 31 1.28 -16.99 -7.10
CA ASN A 31 1.78 -15.87 -6.28
C ASN A 31 0.80 -15.58 -5.12
N SER A 32 1.00 -14.49 -4.37
CA SER A 32 0.09 -14.10 -3.26
C SER A 32 -1.40 -14.02 -3.64
N PRO A 33 -1.82 -13.26 -4.69
CA PRO A 33 -3.23 -13.21 -5.08
C PRO A 33 -3.76 -14.58 -5.49
N SER A 34 -3.04 -15.38 -6.28
CA SER A 34 -3.47 -16.73 -6.64
C SER A 34 -3.57 -17.69 -5.45
N VAL A 35 -2.72 -17.56 -4.42
CA VAL A 35 -2.82 -18.34 -3.18
C VAL A 35 -4.13 -18.02 -2.45
N LEU A 36 -4.51 -16.73 -2.39
CA LEU A 36 -5.66 -16.24 -1.61
C LEU A 36 -7.00 -16.31 -2.36
N GLY A 37 -7.00 -16.09 -3.68
CA GLY A 37 -8.22 -15.91 -4.49
C GLY A 37 -8.58 -17.08 -5.39
N TRP A 38 -7.62 -17.93 -5.77
CA TRP A 38 -7.85 -19.02 -6.75
C TRP A 38 -7.37 -20.37 -6.20
N PRO A 39 -8.11 -20.95 -5.24
CA PRO A 39 -7.75 -22.25 -4.66
C PRO A 39 -7.81 -23.41 -5.67
N SER A 40 -8.51 -23.24 -6.79
CA SER A 40 -8.64 -24.23 -7.86
C SER A 40 -7.40 -24.33 -8.77
N VAL A 41 -6.52 -23.31 -8.78
CA VAL A 41 -5.28 -23.36 -9.56
C VAL A 41 -4.32 -24.32 -8.88
N SER A 42 -3.84 -25.33 -9.61
CA SER A 42 -2.86 -26.29 -9.09
C SER A 42 -1.46 -25.69 -9.06
N SER A 43 -0.68 -26.02 -8.03
CA SER A 43 0.75 -25.73 -7.93
C SER A 43 1.39 -26.63 -6.90
N ASP A 44 2.48 -27.32 -7.25
CA ASP A 44 3.30 -28.06 -6.31
C ASP A 44 4.07 -27.09 -5.41
N TRP A 45 4.55 -25.99 -6.01
CA TRP A 45 5.24 -24.89 -5.32
C TRP A 45 4.49 -23.57 -5.45
N VAL A 46 4.15 -22.96 -4.33
CA VAL A 46 3.60 -21.59 -4.29
C VAL A 46 4.70 -20.57 -4.06
N ARG A 47 4.48 -19.32 -4.50
CA ARG A 47 5.44 -18.20 -4.41
C ARG A 47 4.83 -17.01 -3.67
N PRO A 48 4.47 -17.13 -2.39
CA PRO A 48 3.92 -16.03 -1.63
C PRO A 48 4.97 -14.92 -1.47
N GLY A 49 4.59 -13.70 -1.83
CA GLY A 49 5.41 -12.50 -1.69
C GLY A 49 4.74 -11.53 -0.74
N ILE A 50 3.94 -10.60 -1.28
CA ILE A 50 3.31 -9.53 -0.51
C ILE A 50 2.51 -10.00 0.72
N MET A 51 1.86 -11.17 0.66
CA MET A 51 1.08 -11.69 1.79
C MET A 51 1.95 -12.07 2.99
N LEU A 52 3.23 -12.40 2.78
CA LEU A 52 4.16 -12.67 3.88
C LEU A 52 4.45 -11.42 4.71
N TYR A 53 4.28 -10.23 4.12
CA TYR A 53 4.46 -8.94 4.78
C TYR A 53 3.16 -8.39 5.37
N GLY A 54 2.08 -9.17 5.30
CA GLY A 54 0.80 -8.79 5.87
C GLY A 54 -0.03 -7.82 5.04
N ALA A 55 0.33 -7.60 3.77
CA ALA A 55 -0.37 -6.69 2.88
C ALA A 55 -1.24 -7.47 1.87
N THR A 56 -2.48 -7.01 1.70
CA THR A 56 -3.40 -7.58 0.70
C THR A 56 -2.94 -7.23 -0.71
N PRO A 57 -2.96 -8.19 -1.66
CA PRO A 57 -2.74 -7.90 -3.07
C PRO A 57 -3.98 -7.33 -3.78
N PHE A 58 -5.13 -7.29 -3.11
CA PHE A 58 -6.42 -6.92 -3.70
C PHE A 58 -6.79 -5.46 -3.37
N GLY A 59 -7.44 -4.78 -4.33
CA GLY A 59 -8.04 -3.47 -4.11
C GLY A 59 -9.43 -3.51 -3.45
N GLU A 60 -9.98 -4.70 -3.26
CA GLU A 60 -11.29 -4.99 -2.69
C GLU A 60 -11.18 -5.93 -1.48
N ASP A 61 -12.27 -6.05 -0.72
CA ASP A 61 -12.32 -6.89 0.47
C ASP A 61 -12.23 -8.38 0.10
N GLN A 62 -11.29 -9.10 0.72
CA GLN A 62 -11.11 -10.53 0.53
C GLN A 62 -10.88 -11.22 1.88
N ALA A 63 -11.70 -12.24 2.18
CA ALA A 63 -11.81 -12.81 3.53
C ALA A 63 -10.52 -13.45 4.08
N LEU A 64 -9.71 -14.09 3.24
CA LEU A 64 -8.42 -14.65 3.65
C LEU A 64 -7.36 -13.58 3.80
N ALA A 65 -7.34 -12.59 2.89
CA ALA A 65 -6.45 -11.45 2.94
C ALA A 65 -6.70 -10.57 4.18
N ALA A 66 -7.96 -10.46 4.62
CA ALA A 66 -8.34 -9.74 5.85
C ALA A 66 -7.76 -10.37 7.13
N ARG A 67 -7.26 -11.61 7.07
CA ARG A 67 -6.60 -12.29 8.20
C ARG A 67 -5.09 -12.07 8.25
N LEU A 68 -4.52 -11.42 7.23
CA LEU A 68 -3.11 -11.10 7.21
C LEU A 68 -2.78 -10.07 8.29
N GLN A 69 -1.63 -10.25 8.94
CA GLN A 69 -1.16 -9.35 10.00
C GLN A 69 -0.03 -8.48 9.46
N PRO A 70 -0.18 -7.14 9.44
CA PRO A 70 0.86 -6.24 8.98
C PRO A 70 2.18 -6.46 9.72
N VAL A 71 3.27 -6.65 8.97
CA VAL A 71 4.60 -6.88 9.54
C VAL A 71 5.38 -5.58 9.75
N MET A 72 5.20 -4.60 8.86
CA MET A 72 5.92 -3.34 8.87
C MET A 72 5.08 -2.22 9.48
N THR A 73 5.68 -1.45 10.38
CA THR A 73 5.18 -0.15 10.83
C THR A 73 6.24 0.89 10.49
N LEU A 74 5.90 1.87 9.66
CA LEU A 74 6.74 3.05 9.40
C LEU A 74 6.34 4.14 10.39
N GLU A 75 7.28 4.54 11.24
CA GLU A 75 7.07 5.54 12.29
C GLU A 75 8.16 6.60 12.28
N SER A 76 7.82 7.80 12.75
CA SER A 76 8.75 8.91 12.92
C SER A 76 8.24 9.83 14.05
N LYS A 77 8.89 10.97 14.26
CA LYS A 77 8.57 11.93 15.31
C LYS A 77 8.26 13.30 14.75
N VAL A 78 7.36 13.99 15.44
CA VAL A 78 7.15 15.43 15.25
C VAL A 78 8.40 16.15 15.75
N ILE A 79 9.05 16.91 14.87
CA ILE A 79 10.27 17.66 15.16
C ILE A 79 10.02 19.15 15.35
N CYS A 80 8.87 19.65 14.88
CA CYS A 80 8.46 21.03 15.05
C CYS A 80 6.94 21.11 15.12
N VAL A 81 6.43 22.06 15.91
CA VAL A 81 5.00 22.38 16.00
C VAL A 81 4.85 23.87 15.77
N ARG A 82 3.94 24.25 14.87
CA ARG A 82 3.66 25.64 14.51
C ARG A 82 2.18 25.95 14.64
N GLU A 83 1.87 27.09 15.24
CA GLU A 83 0.54 27.69 15.18
C GLU A 83 0.48 28.59 13.94
N LEU A 84 -0.46 28.33 13.04
CA LEU A 84 -0.66 29.11 11.82
C LEU A 84 -2.04 29.77 11.83
N PRO A 85 -2.17 31.06 11.48
CA PRO A 85 -3.47 31.69 11.25
C PRO A 85 -4.18 31.11 10.02
N ALA A 86 -5.43 31.51 9.78
CA ALA A 86 -6.15 31.22 8.54
C ALA A 86 -5.50 31.94 7.34
N GLY A 87 -5.51 31.30 6.17
CA GLY A 87 -4.95 31.86 4.93
C GLY A 87 -3.47 31.57 4.69
N GLU A 88 -2.79 30.85 5.58
CA GLU A 88 -1.37 30.52 5.46
C GLU A 88 -1.14 29.29 4.57
N PRO A 89 -0.20 29.36 3.60
CA PRO A 89 0.17 28.21 2.79
C PRO A 89 1.07 27.22 3.54
N VAL A 90 0.86 25.92 3.29
CA VAL A 90 1.67 24.83 3.86
C VAL A 90 2.41 24.06 2.77
N GLY A 91 3.72 23.95 2.94
CA GLY A 91 4.61 23.15 2.09
C GLY A 91 4.82 23.72 0.68
N TYR A 92 5.60 22.98 -0.13
CA TYR A 92 5.96 23.42 -1.47
C TYR A 92 4.76 23.53 -2.42
N GLY A 93 4.71 24.65 -3.15
CA GLY A 93 3.67 24.93 -4.14
C GLY A 93 2.33 25.31 -3.53
N ALA A 94 2.25 25.57 -2.22
CA ALA A 94 1.08 26.13 -1.54
C ALA A 94 -0.24 25.40 -1.86
N ARG A 95 -0.20 24.06 -1.97
CA ARG A 95 -1.37 23.24 -2.33
C ARG A 95 -2.41 23.16 -1.23
N PHE A 96 -2.03 23.46 0.00
CA PHE A 96 -2.94 23.56 1.13
C PHE A 96 -2.80 24.96 1.74
N ILE A 97 -3.93 25.63 1.92
CA ILE A 97 -4.05 26.90 2.63
C ILE A 97 -4.89 26.63 3.87
N THR A 98 -4.44 27.08 5.04
CA THR A 98 -5.15 26.86 6.30
C THR A 98 -6.54 27.51 6.26
N PRO A 99 -7.65 26.76 6.39
CA PRO A 99 -8.99 27.34 6.35
C PRO A 99 -9.37 28.09 7.64
N LYS A 100 -8.62 27.86 8.72
CA LYS A 100 -8.81 28.43 10.05
C LYS A 100 -7.46 28.44 10.79
N PRO A 101 -7.35 29.07 11.97
CA PRO A 101 -6.18 28.88 12.82
C PRO A 101 -5.96 27.39 13.12
N MET A 102 -4.74 26.90 12.89
CA MET A 102 -4.39 25.49 12.97
C MET A 102 -3.02 25.29 13.61
N ARG A 103 -2.93 24.28 14.46
CA ARG A 103 -1.68 23.75 15.00
C ARG A 103 -1.18 22.63 14.09
N ILE A 104 -0.02 22.80 13.47
CA ILE A 104 0.56 21.87 12.49
C ILE A 104 1.88 21.32 13.01
N GLY A 105 2.06 20.00 12.93
CA GLY A 105 3.32 19.33 13.23
C GLY A 105 4.11 19.06 11.95
N VAL A 106 5.44 19.20 12.00
CA VAL A 106 6.37 18.75 10.96
C VAL A 106 6.99 17.44 11.41
N VAL A 107 6.97 16.43 10.56
CA VAL A 107 7.49 15.09 10.87
C VAL A 107 8.84 14.89 10.19
N ALA A 108 9.80 14.25 10.87
CA ALA A 108 11.11 13.90 10.32
C ALA A 108 11.03 12.65 9.43
N THR A 109 10.33 12.75 8.31
CA THR A 109 10.34 11.75 7.24
C THR A 109 9.85 12.39 5.95
N GLY A 110 10.33 11.91 4.82
CA GLY A 110 9.86 12.34 3.52
C GLY A 110 10.08 11.28 2.44
N TYR A 111 10.08 11.72 1.18
CA TYR A 111 10.19 10.79 0.07
C TYR A 111 11.56 10.13 -0.09
N ALA A 112 12.62 10.70 0.50
CA ALA A 112 13.93 10.06 0.51
C ALA A 112 13.96 8.80 1.39
N ASP A 113 13.10 8.76 2.43
CA ASP A 113 12.92 7.59 3.29
C ASP A 113 11.97 6.54 2.70
N GLY A 114 11.34 6.86 1.56
CA GLY A 114 10.36 5.99 0.89
C GLY A 114 8.89 6.37 1.10
N TYR A 115 8.59 7.44 1.86
CA TYR A 115 7.20 7.91 1.97
C TYR A 115 6.73 8.52 0.63
N PRO A 116 5.55 8.13 0.10
CA PRO A 116 5.17 8.50 -1.26
C PRO A 116 4.98 10.01 -1.42
N ARG A 117 5.78 10.64 -2.30
CA ARG A 117 5.67 12.06 -2.63
C ARG A 117 4.28 12.45 -3.17
N HIS A 118 3.56 11.49 -3.73
CA HIS A 118 2.22 11.67 -4.30
C HIS A 118 1.09 11.58 -3.28
N ALA A 119 1.36 11.27 -2.01
CA ALA A 119 0.35 11.28 -0.96
C ALA A 119 -0.35 12.65 -0.90
N PRO A 120 -1.67 12.72 -1.17
CA PRO A 120 -2.39 13.98 -1.18
C PRO A 120 -2.67 14.49 0.25
N THR A 121 -2.99 15.78 0.36
CA THR A 121 -3.64 16.32 1.56
C THR A 121 -4.84 15.45 1.94
N GLY A 122 -4.98 15.11 3.23
CA GLY A 122 -6.00 14.21 3.72
C GLY A 122 -5.53 12.76 3.91
N THR A 123 -4.33 12.40 3.43
CA THR A 123 -3.75 11.07 3.67
C THR A 123 -3.68 10.81 5.18
N PRO A 124 -4.27 9.72 5.70
CA PRO A 124 -4.38 9.50 7.13
C PRO A 124 -3.03 9.14 7.75
N VAL A 125 -2.76 9.68 8.94
CA VAL A 125 -1.59 9.34 9.77
C VAL A 125 -2.04 9.18 11.23
N LEU A 126 -1.20 8.56 12.07
CA LEU A 126 -1.41 8.51 13.51
C LEU A 126 -0.40 9.42 14.22
N VAL A 127 -0.88 10.29 15.10
CA VAL A 127 -0.05 11.12 15.97
C VAL A 127 -0.43 10.82 17.41
N ALA A 128 0.51 10.26 18.19
CA ALA A 128 0.24 9.79 19.55
C ALA A 128 -0.99 8.86 19.65
N GLY A 129 -1.13 7.95 18.68
CA GLY A 129 -2.26 7.01 18.60
C GLY A 129 -3.58 7.60 18.10
N GLN A 130 -3.64 8.92 17.85
CA GLN A 130 -4.84 9.59 17.36
C GLN A 130 -4.77 9.81 15.85
N ARG A 131 -5.89 9.57 15.16
CA ARG A 131 -5.96 9.77 13.70
C ARG A 131 -5.88 11.25 13.36
N SER A 132 -4.96 11.59 12.48
CA SER A 132 -4.77 12.91 11.90
C SER A 132 -4.62 12.76 10.37
N GLN A 133 -4.19 13.81 9.70
CA GLN A 133 -4.03 13.84 8.25
C GLN A 133 -2.79 14.63 7.84
N LEU A 134 -2.20 14.21 6.71
CA LEU A 134 -1.17 14.94 6.00
C LEU A 134 -1.74 16.22 5.39
N LEU A 135 -0.99 17.33 5.46
CA LEU A 135 -1.37 18.63 4.91
C LEU A 135 -0.28 19.16 3.99
N GLY A 136 -0.63 19.49 2.75
CA GLY A 136 0.33 20.01 1.77
C GLY A 136 1.12 18.89 1.09
N ARG A 137 2.31 19.21 0.59
CA ARG A 137 3.14 18.29 -0.21
C ARG A 137 4.28 17.73 0.64
N VAL A 138 4.46 16.40 0.57
CA VAL A 138 5.64 15.69 1.10
C VAL A 138 6.93 16.23 0.47
N SER A 139 7.89 16.60 1.32
CA SER A 139 9.24 17.05 0.94
C SER A 139 10.25 15.89 1.03
N MET A 140 11.54 16.17 0.77
CA MET A 140 12.59 15.14 0.77
C MET A 140 12.70 14.45 2.13
N ASP A 141 12.79 15.25 3.19
CA ASP A 141 13.10 14.79 4.55
C ASP A 141 12.00 15.16 5.57
N MET A 142 10.91 15.79 5.11
CA MET A 142 9.84 16.29 5.96
C MET A 142 8.45 16.15 5.31
N LEU A 143 7.44 15.92 6.13
CA LEU A 143 6.02 15.98 5.77
C LEU A 143 5.18 16.66 6.84
#